data_AF-A0A4R5AEX5-F1
#
_entry.id   AF-A0A4R5AEX5-F1
#
_cell.length_a   1.000
_cell.length_b   1.000
_cell.length_c   1.000
_cell.angle_alpha   90.00
_cell.angle_beta   90.00
_cell.angle_gamma   90.00
#
_symmetry.space_group_name_H-M   'P 1'
#
loop_
_entity.id
_entity.type
_entity.pdbx_description
1 polymer ?
#
loop_
_entity_poly.entity_id
_entity_poly.type
_entity_poly.pdbx_seq_one_letter_code
_entity_poly.pdbx_strand_id
1 'polypeptide(L)'
;MAAFDELPRVRRGPLDSLYAALRRRAPQLAATRPRDEADGLHVAYRGQEATVVWDGELRLYAWATEPGGQIGSDAEKAAELVAWTLGAAVNSDETSG
;
A
#
# COMPACT_ATOMS: atom_id res chain seq x y z
N MET A 1 32.40 -19.72 -16.44
CA MET A 1 31.67 -19.37 -15.20
C MET A 1 30.27 -18.96 -15.60
N ALA A 2 29.26 -19.78 -15.29
CA ALA A 2 27.87 -19.46 -15.60
C ALA A 2 27.41 -18.35 -14.64
N ALA A 3 27.00 -17.21 -15.18
CA ALA A 3 26.28 -16.17 -14.46
C ALA A 3 24.87 -16.68 -14.15
N PHE A 4 24.78 -17.56 -13.15
CA PHE A 4 23.54 -17.67 -12.40
C PHE A 4 23.41 -16.38 -11.57
N ASP A 5 22.17 -15.89 -11.46
CA ASP A 5 21.75 -14.91 -10.45
C ASP A 5 21.71 -13.42 -10.83
N GLU A 6 21.09 -13.10 -11.96
CA GLU A 6 20.20 -11.94 -11.99
C GLU A 6 18.83 -12.41 -12.47
N LEU A 7 18.19 -13.26 -11.65
CA LEU A 7 16.74 -13.13 -11.50
C LEU A 7 16.50 -11.62 -11.33
N PRO A 8 15.59 -10.97 -12.07
CA PRO A 8 15.20 -9.63 -11.73
C PRO A 8 14.75 -9.76 -10.28
N ARG A 9 15.60 -9.32 -9.34
CA ARG A 9 15.24 -9.21 -7.95
C ARG A 9 14.05 -8.30 -8.07
N VAL A 10 12.86 -8.87 -7.99
CA VAL A 10 11.62 -8.13 -8.00
C VAL A 10 11.81 -7.30 -6.76
N ARG A 11 12.38 -6.11 -6.93
CA ARG A 11 12.58 -5.15 -5.87
C ARG A 11 11.15 -4.93 -5.48
N ARG A 12 10.73 -5.57 -4.39
CA ARG A 12 9.38 -5.41 -3.87
C ARG A 12 9.31 -3.94 -3.60
N GLY A 13 8.65 -3.23 -4.52
CA GLY A 13 8.57 -1.80 -4.46
C GLY A 13 7.89 -1.42 -3.15
N PRO A 14 8.02 -0.17 -2.72
CA PRO A 14 7.26 0.34 -1.59
C PRO A 14 5.76 -0.02 -1.71
N LEU A 15 5.17 0.10 -2.91
CA LEU A 15 3.77 -0.31 -3.14
C LEU A 15 3.49 -1.81 -2.90
N ASP A 16 4.44 -2.71 -3.17
CA ASP A 16 4.28 -4.15 -2.88
C ASP A 16 4.31 -4.41 -1.37
N SER A 17 5.13 -3.64 -0.63
CA SER A 17 5.14 -3.65 0.84
C SER A 17 3.82 -3.17 1.42
N LEU A 18 3.25 -2.10 0.86
CA LEU A 18 1.93 -1.59 1.24
C LEU A 18 0.81 -2.59 0.93
N TYR A 19 0.85 -3.23 -0.25
CA TYR A 19 -0.09 -4.29 -0.62
C TYR A 19 -0.06 -5.45 0.39
N ALA A 20 1.13 -5.91 0.77
CA ALA A 20 1.29 -6.97 1.75
C ALA A 20 0.77 -6.55 3.14
N ALA A 21 1.06 -5.31 3.56
CA ALA A 21 0.57 -4.76 4.83
C ALA A 21 -0.96 -4.67 4.86
N LEU A 22 -1.60 -4.17 3.79
CA LEU A 22 -3.06 -4.15 3.66
C LEU A 22 -3.65 -5.55 3.71
N ARG A 23 -3.02 -6.52 3.04
CA ARG A 23 -3.51 -7.90 3.07
C ARG A 23 -3.45 -8.54 4.46
N ARG A 24 -2.49 -8.12 5.29
CA ARG A 24 -2.36 -8.57 6.69
C ARG A 24 -3.31 -7.84 7.64
N ARG A 25 -3.38 -6.51 7.54
CA ARG A 25 -4.11 -5.63 8.47
C ARG A 25 -5.58 -5.48 8.11
N ALA A 26 -5.93 -5.46 6.84
CA ALA A 26 -7.28 -5.18 6.37
C ALA A 26 -7.61 -6.07 5.15
N PRO A 27 -7.66 -7.41 5.31
CA PRO A 27 -7.92 -8.35 4.21
C PRO A 27 -9.30 -8.17 3.56
N GLN A 28 -10.20 -7.44 4.21
CA GLN A 28 -11.51 -7.04 3.70
C GLN A 28 -11.48 -5.90 2.68
N LEU A 29 -10.37 -5.16 2.58
CA LEU A 29 -10.15 -4.19 1.52
C LEU A 29 -9.83 -4.92 0.23
N ALA A 30 -10.47 -4.53 -0.87
CA ALA A 30 -10.08 -4.96 -2.19
C ALA A 30 -8.85 -4.15 -2.62
N ALA A 31 -7.66 -4.69 -2.40
CA ALA A 31 -6.41 -4.13 -2.89
C ALA A 31 -6.02 -4.80 -4.22
N THR A 32 -5.74 -4.02 -5.25
CA THR A 32 -5.28 -4.51 -6.55
C THR A 32 -3.79 -4.27 -6.67
N ARG A 33 -3.02 -5.32 -6.94
CA ARG A 33 -1.55 -5.22 -7.06
C ARG A 33 -1.20 -4.27 -8.21
N PRO A 34 -0.33 -3.28 -7.99
CA PRO A 34 0.11 -2.39 -9.06
C PRO A 34 0.88 -3.19 -10.10
N ARG A 35 0.63 -2.91 -11.38
CA ARG A 35 1.41 -3.48 -12.48
C ARG A 35 2.78 -2.80 -12.58
N ASP A 36 2.80 -1.50 -12.30
CA ASP A 36 3.97 -0.61 -12.37
C ASP A 36 3.92 0.42 -11.23
N GLU A 37 5.07 1.00 -10.86
CA GLU A 37 5.15 2.02 -9.80
C GLU A 37 4.37 3.30 -10.15
N ALA A 38 4.17 3.57 -11.45
CA ALA A 38 3.40 4.70 -11.95
C ALA A 38 1.87 4.50 -11.88
N ASP A 39 1.40 3.24 -11.84
CA ASP A 39 -0.03 2.91 -11.87
C ASP A 39 -0.68 3.12 -10.47
N GLY A 40 0.14 3.04 -9.41
CA GLY A 40 -0.34 3.15 -8.03
C GLY A 40 -1.11 1.92 -7.55
N LEU A 41 -1.24 1.81 -6.24
CA LEU A 41 -1.98 0.76 -5.56
C LEU A 41 -3.46 1.16 -5.43
N HIS A 42 -4.32 0.49 -6.19
CA HIS A 42 -5.77 0.70 -6.11
C HIS A 42 -6.37 -0.06 -4.92
N VAL A 43 -7.16 0.63 -4.11
CA VAL A 43 -7.83 0.10 -2.92
C VAL A 43 -9.30 0.48 -2.95
N ALA A 44 -10.18 -0.49 -2.67
CA ALA A 44 -11.62 -0.26 -2.65
C ALA A 44 -12.30 -0.98 -1.49
N TYR A 45 -13.33 -0.33 -0.93
CA TYR A 45 -14.14 -0.89 0.15
C TYR A 45 -15.53 -0.26 0.19
N ARG A 46 -16.57 -1.11 0.23
CA ARG A 46 -17.99 -0.71 0.35
C ARG A 46 -18.42 0.43 -0.60
N GLY A 47 -17.83 0.49 -1.80
CA GLY A 47 -18.15 1.51 -2.82
C GLY A 47 -17.33 2.80 -2.71
N GLN A 48 -16.40 2.91 -1.75
CA GLN A 48 -15.31 3.89 -1.80
C GLN A 48 -14.09 3.28 -2.49
N GLU A 49 -13.47 4.06 -3.35
CA GLU A 49 -12.28 3.68 -4.11
C GLU A 49 -11.22 4.77 -3.91
N ALA A 50 -9.97 4.36 -3.77
CA ALA A 50 -8.85 5.27 -3.67
C ALA A 50 -7.61 4.64 -4.30
N THR A 51 -6.69 5.47 -4.75
CA THR A 51 -5.44 5.02 -5.36
C THR A 51 -4.28 5.62 -4.58
N VAL A 52 -3.34 4.78 -4.16
CA VAL A 52 -2.15 5.19 -3.40
C VAL A 52 -0.94 5.10 -4.30
N VAL A 53 -0.21 6.20 -4.46
CA VAL A 53 1.05 6.24 -5.21
C VAL A 53 2.23 6.34 -4.26
N TRP A 54 3.40 5.92 -4.74
CA TRP A 54 4.65 6.15 -4.04
C TRP A 54 5.34 7.36 -4.65
N ASP A 55 5.51 8.41 -3.84
CA ASP A 55 6.34 9.55 -4.18
C ASP A 55 7.81 9.15 -3.99
N GLY A 56 8.51 8.94 -5.11
CA GLY A 56 9.92 8.58 -5.11
C GLY A 56 10.86 9.69 -4.64
N GLU A 57 10.45 10.96 -4.78
CA GLU A 57 11.25 12.12 -4.38
C GLU A 57 11.19 12.33 -2.87
N LEU A 58 9.98 12.30 -2.31
CA LEU A 58 9.72 12.45 -0.88
C LEU A 58 9.84 11.14 -0.10
N ARG A 59 9.95 10.01 -0.83
CA ARG A 59 10.03 8.64 -0.29
C ARG A 59 8.88 8.35 0.66
N LEU A 60 7.66 8.69 0.24
CA LEU A 60 6.43 8.50 1.01
C LEU A 60 5.26 8.04 0.14
N TYR A 61 4.29 7.38 0.77
CA TYR A 61 2.99 7.08 0.17
C TYR A 61 2.12 8.33 0.18
N ALA A 62 1.44 8.57 -0.93
CA ALA A 62 0.50 9.68 -1.10
C ALA A 62 -0.76 9.21 -1.84
N TRP A 63 -1.87 9.90 -1.64
CA TRP A 63 -3.08 9.66 -2.43
C TRP A 63 -2.91 10.20 -3.86
N ALA A 64 -3.28 9.39 -4.86
CA ALA A 64 -3.22 9.80 -6.26
C ALA A 64 -4.32 10.82 -6.63
N THR A 65 -5.47 10.76 -5.94
CA THR A 65 -6.62 11.64 -6.15
C THR A 65 -6.64 12.78 -5.15
N GLU A 66 -6.77 14.02 -5.64
CA GLU A 66 -6.87 15.23 -4.83
C GLU A 66 -8.15 15.27 -3.96
N PRO A 67 -8.09 15.76 -2.71
CA PRO A 67 -6.91 16.29 -2.02
C PRO A 67 -6.10 15.17 -1.34
N GLY A 68 -5.43 14.30 -2.10
CA GLY A 68 -3.97 14.36 -2.33
C GLY A 68 -3.08 14.35 -1.09
N GLY A 69 -3.62 13.93 0.05
CA GLY A 69 -2.92 13.96 1.34
C GLY A 69 -1.73 13.01 1.35
N GLN A 70 -0.64 13.46 1.98
CA GLN A 70 0.48 12.59 2.31
C GLN A 70 0.01 11.56 3.36
N ILE A 71 0.31 10.30 3.11
CA ILE A 71 -0.02 9.20 4.02
C ILE A 71 1.16 8.96 4.97
N GLY A 72 2.38 8.93 4.42
CA GLY A 72 3.62 8.73 5.16
C GLY A 72 4.54 7.71 4.51
N SER A 73 5.75 7.51 5.04
CA SER A 73 6.76 6.61 4.45
C SER A 73 6.67 5.16 4.92
N ASP A 74 5.93 4.90 6.00
CA ASP A 74 5.80 3.56 6.59
C ASP A 74 4.62 2.80 5.98
N ALA A 75 4.87 1.58 5.48
CA ALA A 75 3.87 0.78 4.79
C ALA A 75 2.74 0.27 5.72
N GLU A 76 3.05 0.01 7.00
CA GLU A 76 2.03 -0.44 7.95
C GLU A 76 1.11 0.71 8.34
N LYS A 77 1.70 1.85 8.73
CA LYS A 77 0.91 3.05 9.05
C LYS A 77 0.10 3.53 7.85
N ALA A 78 0.66 3.40 6.64
CA ALA A 78 -0.07 3.73 5.43
C ALA A 78 -1.23 2.78 5.19
N ALA A 79 -1.05 1.47 5.40
CA ALA A 79 -2.16 0.51 5.30
C ALA A 79 -3.28 0.80 6.31
N GLU A 80 -2.90 1.20 7.54
CA GLU A 80 -3.87 1.61 8.56
C GLU A 80 -4.62 2.87 8.12
N LEU A 81 -3.91 3.94 7.76
CA LEU A 81 -4.53 5.18 7.28
C LEU A 81 -5.46 4.94 6.10
N VAL A 82 -5.05 4.12 5.14
CA VAL A 82 -5.88 3.73 3.98
C VAL A 82 -7.17 3.05 4.43
N ALA A 83 -7.07 2.08 5.34
CA ALA A 83 -8.23 1.39 5.88
C ALA A 83 -9.16 2.35 6.63
N TRP A 84 -8.62 3.23 7.47
CA TRP A 84 -9.36 4.25 8.21
C TRP A 84 -10.07 5.23 7.27
N THR A 85 -9.39 5.73 6.22
CA THR A 85 -9.98 6.62 5.20
C THR A 85 -11.12 5.95 4.44
N LEU A 86 -11.00 4.64 4.17
CA LEU A 86 -12.06 3.86 3.53
C LEU A 86 -13.16 3.39 4.52
N GLY A 87 -13.01 3.65 5.83
CA GLY A 87 -13.96 3.20 6.85
C GLY A 87 -13.93 1.69 7.10
N ALA A 88 -12.83 1.02 6.77
CA ALA A 88 -12.58 -0.38 7.09
C ALA A 88 -11.96 -0.51 8.48
N ALA A 89 -12.44 -1.49 9.26
CA ALA A 89 -11.77 -1.87 10.48
C ALA A 89 -10.39 -2.44 10.14
N VAL A 90 -9.32 -1.86 10.68
CA VAL A 90 -8.05 -2.58 10.73
C VAL A 90 -8.19 -3.70 11.74
N ASN A 91 -7.61 -4.86 11.45
CA ASN A 91 -7.25 -5.81 12.48
C ASN A 91 -6.18 -5.12 13.35
N SER A 92 -6.66 -4.26 14.24
CA SER A 92 -5.95 -3.89 15.43
C SER A 92 -5.68 -5.22 16.11
N ASP A 93 -4.40 -5.59 16.20
CA ASP A 93 -4.01 -6.50 17.26
C ASP A 93 -4.26 -5.72 18.55
N GLU A 94 -5.52 -5.71 19.01
CA GLU A 94 -5.91 -5.29 20.35
C GLU A 94 -5.39 -6.35 21.32
N THR A 95 -4.07 -6.38 21.48
CA THR A 95 -3.41 -6.98 22.63
C THR A 95 -2.63 -5.90 23.36
N SER A 96 -3.36 -5.02 24.05
CA SER A 96 -2.94 -4.24 25.23
C SER A 96 -4.12 -3.31 25.54
N GLY A 97 -4.88 -3.44 26.63
CA GLY A 97 -4.51 -3.92 27.96
C GLY A 97 -5.01 -2.87 28.95
#